data_AF-A0A350V480-F1
#
_entry.id   AF-A0A350V480-F1
#
_cell.length_a   1.000
_cell.length_b   1.000
_cell.length_c   1.000
_cell.angle_alpha   90.00
_cell.angle_beta   90.00
_cell.angle_gamma   90.00
#
_symmetry.space_group_name_H-M   'P 1'
#
loop_
_entity.id
_entity.type
_entity.pdbx_description
1 polymer ?
#
loop_
_entity_poly.entity_id
_entity_poly.type
_entity_poly.pdbx_seq_one_letter_code
_entity_poly.pdbx_strand_id
1 'polypeptide(L)'
;MQNVSTPQDKIITIGDGNPVYLYQAHRFGWTAMPQQLDSLFIEARVKEGAKFIAGEKVIFERNNSAEKLSFLMKNYRVIKNEPEYIIVGLE
;
A
#
# COMPACT_ATOMS: atom_id res chain seq x y z
N MET A 1 -16.91 -4.79 -12.11
CA MET A 1 -16.75 -5.97 -11.24
C MET A 1 -15.97 -5.52 -10.01
N GLN A 2 -16.56 -5.65 -8.82
CA GLN A 2 -15.87 -5.41 -7.56
C GLN A 2 -14.79 -6.48 -7.40
N ASN A 3 -13.51 -6.10 -7.46
CA ASN A 3 -12.44 -7.00 -7.02
C ASN A 3 -12.56 -7.10 -5.50
N VAL A 4 -13.36 -8.07 -5.06
CA VAL A 4 -13.47 -8.42 -3.65
C VAL A 4 -12.13 -9.01 -3.27
N SER A 5 -11.33 -8.22 -2.54
CA SER A 5 -10.11 -8.71 -1.94
C SER A 5 -10.43 -9.94 -1.08
N THR A 6 -9.61 -10.98 -1.20
CA THR A 6 -9.67 -12.16 -0.34
C THR A 6 -8.72 -12.00 0.86
N PRO A 7 -8.98 -12.65 2.01
CA PRO A 7 -8.07 -12.63 3.15
C PRO A 7 -6.66 -13.15 2.84
N GLN A 8 -6.53 -13.97 1.79
CA GLN A 8 -5.27 -14.58 1.35
C GLN A 8 -4.47 -13.66 0.42
N ASP A 9 -5.07 -12.58 -0.08
CA ASP A 9 -4.36 -11.62 -0.92
C ASP A 9 -3.28 -10.92 -0.10
N LYS A 10 -2.04 -11.03 -0.57
CA LYS A 10 -0.93 -10.31 0.04
C LYS A 10 -1.02 -8.82 -0.27
N ILE A 11 -0.72 -8.00 0.71
CA ILE A 11 -0.78 -6.54 0.57
C ILE A 11 0.51 -5.88 1.01
N ILE A 12 0.72 -4.65 0.57
CA ILE A 12 1.75 -3.77 1.09
C ILE A 12 1.04 -2.74 1.96
N THR A 13 1.40 -2.63 3.23
CA THR A 13 0.98 -1.51 4.07
C THR A 13 2.09 -0.48 4.14
N ILE A 14 1.75 0.78 3.91
CA ILE A 14 2.65 1.91 4.10
C ILE A 14 2.36 2.52 5.46
N GLY A 15 3.33 2.37 6.36
CA GLY A 15 3.25 2.80 7.75
C GLY A 15 4.64 3.21 8.26
N ASP A 16 4.76 3.32 9.57
CA ASP A 16 6.01 3.56 10.31
C ASP A 16 6.89 2.30 10.43
N GLY A 17 6.60 1.25 9.66
CA GLY A 17 7.25 -0.06 9.76
C GLY A 17 6.58 -1.01 10.77
N ASN A 18 5.48 -0.62 11.41
CA ASN A 18 4.79 -1.46 12.38
C ASN A 18 3.82 -2.46 11.69
N PRO A 19 4.02 -3.79 11.82
CA PRO A 19 3.16 -4.80 11.21
C PRO A 19 1.82 -5.00 11.95
N VAL A 20 1.55 -4.27 13.05
CA VAL A 20 0.31 -4.39 13.85
C VAL A 20 -0.95 -4.29 12.99
N TYR A 21 -0.95 -3.45 11.95
CA TYR A 21 -2.11 -3.32 11.06
C TYR A 21 -2.41 -4.61 10.27
N LEU A 22 -1.37 -5.31 9.80
CA LEU A 22 -1.55 -6.60 9.13
C LEU A 22 -2.11 -7.65 10.10
N TYR A 23 -1.60 -7.65 11.32
CA TYR A 23 -2.04 -8.58 12.37
C TYR A 23 -3.51 -8.37 12.74
N GLN A 24 -3.91 -7.12 12.99
CA GLN A 24 -5.29 -6.77 13.36
C GLN A 24 -6.28 -6.99 12.20
N ALA A 25 -5.85 -6.76 10.96
CA ALA A 25 -6.69 -6.99 9.79
C ALA A 25 -6.74 -8.46 9.35
N HIS A 26 -6.00 -9.35 10.02
CA HIS A 26 -5.81 -10.75 9.60
C HIS A 26 -5.37 -10.88 8.14
N ARG A 27 -4.41 -10.04 7.72
CA ARG A 27 -3.87 -10.00 6.35
C ARG A 27 -2.42 -10.44 6.32
N PHE A 28 -2.02 -10.99 5.17
CA PHE A 28 -0.64 -11.32 4.87
C PHE A 28 0.00 -10.24 4.00
N GLY A 29 1.32 -10.07 4.10
CA GLY A 29 2.04 -9.14 3.25
C GLY A 29 3.24 -8.51 3.90
N TRP A 30 3.47 -7.25 3.55
CA TRP A 30 4.67 -6.51 3.94
C TRP A 30 4.28 -5.13 4.45
N THR A 31 5.01 -4.66 5.44
CA THR A 31 4.94 -3.26 5.89
C THR A 31 6.21 -2.57 5.42
N ALA A 32 6.06 -1.38 4.85
CA ALA A 32 7.15 -0.56 4.36
C ALA A 32 6.95 0.90 4.76
N MET A 33 8.06 1.62 4.88
CA MET A 33 8.03 3.07 5.01
C MET A 33 7.89 3.72 3.62
N PRO A 34 7.33 4.94 3.52
CA PRO A 34 7.17 5.64 2.24
C PRO A 34 8.45 5.75 1.41
N GLN A 35 9.62 5.90 2.03
CA GLN A 35 10.90 6.04 1.34
C GLN A 35 11.34 4.77 0.61
N GLN A 36 10.87 3.60 1.08
CA GLN A 36 11.16 2.31 0.45
C GLN A 36 10.27 2.05 -0.78
N LEU A 37 9.27 2.92 -1.01
CA LEU A 37 8.33 2.77 -2.10
C LEU A 37 8.94 3.29 -3.39
N ASP A 38 9.52 2.39 -4.18
CA ASP A 38 9.93 2.63 -5.55
C ASP A 38 9.41 1.53 -6.50
N SER A 39 9.60 1.72 -7.80
CA SER A 39 9.12 0.75 -8.79
C SER A 39 9.73 -0.64 -8.60
N LEU A 40 11.02 -0.73 -8.22
CA LEU A 40 11.71 -2.01 -8.03
C LEU A 40 11.13 -2.78 -6.83
N PHE A 41 10.90 -2.08 -5.73
CA PHE A 41 10.24 -2.64 -4.56
C PHE A 41 8.84 -3.14 -4.92
N ILE A 42 8.03 -2.30 -5.57
CA ILE A 42 6.65 -2.67 -5.93
C ILE A 42 6.64 -3.88 -6.86
N GLU A 43 7.46 -3.88 -7.92
CA GLU A 43 7.55 -4.99 -8.87
C GLU A 43 7.96 -6.30 -8.20
N ALA A 44 8.94 -6.25 -7.28
CA ALA A 44 9.34 -7.43 -6.51
C ALA A 44 8.18 -7.98 -5.68
N ARG A 45 7.39 -7.12 -5.03
CA ARG A 45 6.23 -7.55 -4.23
C ARG A 45 5.08 -8.06 -5.09
N VAL A 46 4.85 -7.48 -6.26
CA VAL A 46 3.86 -8.01 -7.21
C VAL A 46 4.24 -9.42 -7.64
N LYS A 47 5.51 -9.68 -7.95
CA LYS A 47 6.00 -11.05 -8.25
C LYS A 47 5.80 -12.04 -7.09
N GLU A 48 5.84 -11.54 -5.85
CA GLU A 48 5.56 -12.34 -4.65
C GLU A 48 4.05 -12.48 -4.34
N GLY A 49 3.18 -11.85 -5.15
CA GLY A 49 1.71 -11.95 -5.08
C GLY A 49 1.02 -10.76 -4.40
N ALA A 50 1.67 -9.60 -4.26
CA ALA A 50 1.05 -8.40 -3.73
C ALA A 50 -0.02 -7.86 -4.68
N LYS A 51 -1.24 -7.68 -4.19
CA LYS A 51 -2.37 -7.17 -4.98
C LYS A 51 -2.71 -5.71 -4.72
N PHE A 52 -2.37 -5.23 -3.53
CA PHE A 52 -2.77 -3.90 -3.08
C PHE A 52 -1.65 -3.20 -2.33
N ILE A 53 -1.65 -1.87 -2.40
CA ILE A 53 -0.94 -1.00 -1.46
C ILE A 53 -1.99 -0.22 -0.69
N ALA A 54 -1.93 -0.27 0.64
CA ALA A 54 -2.74 0.52 1.55
C ALA A 54 -1.83 1.40 2.40
N GLY A 55 -2.16 2.67 2.61
CA GLY A 55 -1.31 3.54 3.42
C GLY A 55 -2.05 4.71 4.00
N GLU A 56 -1.64 5.14 5.19
CA GLU A 56 -2.13 6.36 5.84
C GLU A 56 -1.46 7.59 5.23
N LYS A 57 -2.24 8.58 4.80
CA LYS A 57 -1.70 9.79 4.13
C LYS A 57 -0.79 10.59 5.05
N VAL A 58 -1.11 10.66 6.33
CA VAL A 58 -0.30 11.35 7.35
C VAL A 58 1.13 10.77 7.44
N ILE A 59 1.31 9.48 7.15
CA ILE A 59 2.63 8.84 7.15
C ILE A 59 3.48 9.34 5.97
N PHE A 60 2.88 9.54 4.79
CA PHE A 60 3.59 10.14 3.65
C PHE A 60 3.98 11.59 3.93
N GLU A 61 3.09 12.37 4.54
CA GLU A 61 3.32 13.77 4.89
C GLU A 61 4.45 13.91 5.92
N ARG A 62 4.38 13.16 7.03
CA ARG A 62 5.40 13.19 8.09
C ARG A 62 6.79 12.76 7.61
N ASN A 63 6.84 11.88 6.61
CA ASN A 63 8.08 11.39 6.02
C ASN A 63 8.56 12.23 4.83
N ASN A 64 7.95 13.40 4.58
CA ASN A 64 8.25 14.26 3.45
C ASN A 64 8.27 13.50 2.10
N SER A 65 7.32 12.59 1.92
CA SER A 65 7.20 11.66 0.79
C SER A 65 5.86 11.83 0.06
N ALA A 66 5.32 13.05 0.02
CA ALA A 66 4.03 13.37 -0.61
C ALA A 66 4.03 13.09 -2.13
N GLU A 67 5.20 13.16 -2.76
CA GLU A 67 5.42 12.78 -4.16
C GLU A 67 5.23 11.28 -4.38
N LYS A 68 5.51 10.43 -3.38
CA LYS A 68 5.24 8.98 -3.45
C LYS A 68 3.75 8.68 -3.44
N LEU A 69 2.98 9.40 -2.63
CA LEU A 69 1.53 9.31 -2.65
C LEU A 69 0.97 9.72 -4.02
N SER A 70 1.46 10.83 -4.56
CA SER A 70 1.09 11.32 -5.90
C SER A 70 1.47 10.31 -6.99
N PHE A 71 2.65 9.70 -6.89
CA PHE A 71 3.10 8.63 -7.77
C PHE A 71 2.15 7.43 -7.74
N LEU A 72 1.72 6.98 -6.55
CA LEU A 72 0.78 5.87 -6.41
C LEU A 72 -0.55 6.17 -7.07
N MET A 73 -1.12 7.35 -6.80
CA MET A 73 -2.42 7.77 -7.35
C MET A 73 -2.40 7.92 -8.88
N LYS A 74 -1.24 8.30 -9.45
CA LYS A 74 -1.11 8.52 -10.89
C LYS A 74 -0.87 7.24 -11.68
N ASN A 75 -0.09 6.31 -11.12
CA ASN A 75 0.39 5.13 -11.86
C ASN A 75 -0.40 3.85 -11.57
N TYR A 76 -1.19 3.82 -10.49
CA TYR A 76 -1.96 2.64 -10.10
C TYR A 76 -3.45 2.97 -9.97
N ARG A 77 -4.28 1.95 -10.16
CA ARG A 77 -5.73 2.10 -10.03
C ARG A 77 -6.09 2.41 -8.58
N VAL A 78 -6.64 3.58 -8.33
CA VAL A 78 -7.16 3.96 -7.01
C VAL A 78 -8.43 3.15 -6.71
N ILE A 79 -8.36 2.30 -5.68
CA ILE A 79 -9.49 1.53 -5.17
C ILE A 79 -10.26 2.35 -4.15
N LYS A 80 -9.54 3.06 -3.28
CA LYS A 80 -10.11 3.91 -2.24
C LYS A 80 -9.21 5.10 -1.94
N ASN A 81 -9.79 6.26 -1.73
CA ASN A 81 -9.06 7.50 -1.47
C ASN A 81 -9.83 8.33 -0.45
N GLU A 82 -9.66 8.00 0.83
CA GLU A 82 -10.30 8.70 1.94
C GLU A 82 -9.40 9.84 2.44
N PRO A 83 -9.90 10.77 3.27
CA PRO A 83 -9.08 11.82 3.86
C PRO A 83 -7.85 11.28 4.61
N GLU A 84 -7.98 10.14 5.28
CA GLU A 84 -6.93 9.59 6.16
C GLU A 84 -6.04 8.55 5.48
N TYR A 85 -6.55 7.83 4.48
CA TYR A 85 -5.83 6.71 3.86
C TYR A 85 -6.13 6.56 2.37
N ILE A 86 -5.26 5.80 1.72
CA ILE A 86 -5.40 5.39 0.32
C ILE A 86 -5.26 3.88 0.17
N ILE A 87 -5.96 3.31 -0.80
CA ILE A 87 -5.75 1.96 -1.29
C ILE A 87 -5.64 2.00 -2.82
N VAL A 88 -4.55 1.48 -3.37
CA VAL A 88 -4.36 1.28 -4.81
C VAL A 88 -4.19 -0.19 -5.15
N GLY A 89 -4.64 -0.59 -6.34
CA GLY A 89 -4.46 -1.94 -6.89
C GLY A 89 -3.19 -2.02 -7.74
N LEU A 90 -2.47 -3.13 -7.61
CA LEU A 90 -1.23 -3.42 -8.34
C LEU A 90 -1.43 -4.30 -9.59
N GLU A 91 -2.68 -4.70 -9.84
CA GLU A 91 -3.16 -5.51 -10.97
C GLU A 91 -4.27 -4.77 -11.72
#